data_AF-A0AA88UVE1-F1
#
_entry.id   AF-A0AA88UVE1-F1
#
_cell.length_a   1.000
_cell.length_b   1.000
_cell.length_c   1.000
_cell.angle_alpha   90.00
_cell.angle_beta   90.00
_cell.angle_gamma   90.00
#
_symmetry.space_group_name_H-M   'P 1'
#
loop_
_entity.id
_entity.type
_entity.pdbx_description
1 polymer ?
#
loop_
_entity_poly.entity_id
_entity_poly.type
_entity_poly.pdbx_seq_one_letter_code
_entity_poly.pdbx_strand_id
1 'polypeptide(L)' 'CDLGSLRAVPTEDAQEFAERENLCFMETSALKATNIENALLIVLTEIYRIMSKKSLIAQGPDHGKSASLKGTRIIVPGE' A
#
# COMPACT_ATOMS: atom_id res chain seq x y z
N CYS A 1 -19.07 -0.78 -2.20
CA CYS A 1 -18.83 0.46 -1.43
C CYS A 1 -20.15 1.19 -1.08
N ASP A 2 -20.15 2.16 -0.17
CA ASP A 2 -21.35 2.83 0.39
C ASP A 2 -22.18 3.62 -0.63
N LEU A 3 -21.53 4.18 -1.67
CA LEU A 3 -22.19 4.86 -2.78
C LEU A 3 -22.55 3.89 -3.92
N GLY A 4 -22.99 2.67 -3.61
CA GLY A 4 -23.23 1.61 -4.60
C GLY A 4 -24.19 2.00 -5.73
N SER A 5 -25.23 2.80 -5.45
CA SER A 5 -26.17 3.30 -6.46
C SER A 5 -25.59 4.40 -7.37
N LEU A 6 -24.50 5.05 -6.96
CA LEU A 6 -23.77 6.06 -7.73
C LEU A 6 -22.46 5.49 -8.28
N ARG A 7 -22.34 4.16 -8.36
CA ARG A 7 -21.14 3.49 -8.87
C ARG A 7 -20.94 3.85 -10.34
N ALA A 8 -19.84 4.56 -10.61
CA ALA A 8 -19.39 4.87 -11.96
C ALA A 8 -18.37 3.87 -12.51
N VAL A 9 -17.73 3.08 -11.63
CA VAL A 9 -16.69 2.12 -11.99
C VAL A 9 -17.09 0.72 -11.51
N PRO A 10 -17.29 -0.26 -12.41
CA PRO A 10 -17.49 -1.66 -12.05
C PRO A 10 -16.33 -2.19 -11.20
N THR A 11 -16.62 -3.12 -10.29
CA THR A 11 -15.59 -3.70 -9.43
C THR A 11 -14.58 -4.47 -10.27
N GLU A 12 -15.08 -5.16 -11.29
CA GLU A 12 -14.37 -6.05 -12.18
C GLU A 12 -13.33 -5.27 -13.00
N ASP A 13 -13.71 -4.12 -13.56
CA ASP A 13 -12.82 -3.24 -14.34
C ASP A 13 -11.64 -2.74 -13.48
N ALA A 14 -11.93 -2.31 -12.25
CA ALA A 14 -10.90 -1.82 -11.33
C ALA A 14 -9.97 -2.94 -10.85
N GLN A 15 -10.52 -4.14 -10.63
CA GLN A 15 -9.74 -5.32 -10.28
C GLN A 15 -8.83 -5.76 -11.43
N GLU A 16 -9.37 -5.86 -12.65
CA GLU A 16 -8.60 -6.22 -13.85
C GLU A 16 -7.47 -5.20 -14.10
N PHE A 17 -7.77 -3.91 -13.94
CA PHE A 17 -6.76 -2.86 -14.04
C PHE A 17 -5.63 -3.07 -13.03
N ALA A 18 -5.96 -3.35 -11.77
CA ALA A 18 -4.97 -3.55 -10.73
C ALA A 18 -4.10 -4.78 -10.98
N GLU A 19 -4.69 -5.90 -11.40
CA GLU A 19 -3.96 -7.12 -11.76
C GLU A 19 -2.98 -6.87 -12.91
N ARG A 20 -3.43 -6.19 -13.97
CA ARG A 20 -2.60 -5.84 -15.13
C ARG A 20 -1.43 -4.93 -14.78
N GLU A 21 -1.61 -4.00 -13.85
CA GLU A 21 -0.58 -3.05 -13.40
C GLU A 21 0.25 -3.55 -12.20
N ASN A 22 0.03 -4.78 -11.72
CA ASN A 22 0.63 -5.33 -10.51
C ASN A 22 0.40 -4.47 -9.25
N LEU A 23 -0.81 -3.93 -9.12
CA LEU A 23 -1.27 -3.16 -7.96
C LEU A 23 -2.20 -3.99 -7.08
N CYS A 24 -2.25 -3.67 -5.79
CA CYS A 24 -3.27 -4.21 -4.89
C CYS A 24 -4.60 -3.49 -5.12
N PHE A 25 -5.71 -4.23 -5.04
CA PHE A 25 -7.07 -3.69 -5.14
C PHE A 25 -7.87 -3.96 -3.87
N MET A 26 -8.60 -2.96 -3.38
CA MET A 26 -9.56 -3.08 -2.28
C MET A 26 -10.56 -1.92 -2.32
N GLU A 27 -11.86 -2.24 -2.32
CA GLU A 27 -12.88 -1.20 -2.10
C GLU A 27 -12.99 -0.85 -0.61
N THR A 28 -12.93 0.44 -0.29
CA THR A 28 -13.06 0.94 1.09
C THR A 28 -14.14 2.00 1.19
N SER A 29 -14.86 2.02 2.32
CA SER A 29 -15.76 3.12 2.68
C SER A 29 -15.28 3.78 3.97
N ALA A 30 -14.81 5.02 3.89
CA ALA A 30 -14.49 5.79 5.10
C ALA A 30 -15.74 6.09 5.92
N LEU A 31 -16.87 6.40 5.26
CA LEU A 31 -18.15 6.69 5.92
C LEU A 31 -18.67 5.50 6.74
N LYS A 32 -18.52 4.29 6.22
CA LYS A 32 -18.98 3.06 6.88
C LYS A 32 -17.86 2.27 7.57
N ALA A 33 -16.66 2.85 7.67
CA ALA A 33 -15.46 2.17 8.15
C ALA A 33 -15.21 0.78 7.50
N THR A 34 -15.67 0.58 6.26
CA THR A 34 -15.56 -0.70 5.56
C THR A 34 -14.16 -0.83 4.96
N ASN A 35 -13.46 -1.91 5.30
CA ASN A 35 -12.15 -2.29 4.76
C ASN A 35 -10.99 -1.30 4.99
N ILE A 36 -11.18 -0.24 5.78
CA ILE A 36 -10.12 0.76 6.05
C ILE A 36 -8.92 0.12 6.76
N GLU A 37 -9.18 -0.61 7.85
CA GLU A 37 -8.13 -1.27 8.62
C GLU A 37 -7.41 -2.33 7.78
N ASN A 38 -8.17 -3.17 7.07
CA ASN A 38 -7.61 -4.19 6.19
C ASN A 38 -6.73 -3.59 5.09
N ALA A 39 -7.17 -2.48 4.45
CA ALA A 39 -6.38 -1.83 3.42
C ALA A 39 -5.03 -1.33 3.95
N LEU A 40 -5.03 -0.70 5.13
CA LEU A 40 -3.81 -0.24 5.78
C LEU A 40 -2.88 -1.41 6.16
N LEU A 41 -3.44 -2.46 6.78
CA LEU A 41 -2.66 -3.63 7.18
C LEU A 41 -2.04 -4.36 5.99
N ILE A 42 -2.78 -4.52 4.89
CA ILE A 42 -2.28 -5.19 3.68
C ILE A 42 -1.13 -4.39 3.07
N VAL A 43 -1.30 -3.07 2.89
CA VAL A 43 -0.26 -2.23 2.30
C VAL A 43 1.01 -2.25 3.15
N LEU A 44 0.89 -2.11 4.47
CA LEU A 44 2.05 -2.13 5.37
C LEU A 44 2.73 -3.51 5.40
N THR A 45 1.95 -4.58 5.43
CA THR A 45 2.47 -5.96 5.40
C THR A 45 3.22 -6.23 4.10
N GLU A 46 2.69 -5.75 2.98
CA GLU A 46 3.29 -5.95 1.66
C GLU A 46 4.60 -5.17 1.50
N ILE A 47 4.65 -3.93 1.98
CA ILE A 47 5.88 -3.14 2.05
C ILE A 47 6.92 -3.87 2.90
N TYR A 48 6.54 -4.32 4.10
CA TYR A 48 7.44 -5.06 4.99
C TYR A 48 7.98 -6.32 4.31
N ARG A 49 7.09 -7.15 3.71
CA ARG A 49 7.45 -8.37 2.99
C ARG A 49 8.48 -8.10 1.89
N ILE A 50 8.28 -7.06 1.08
CA ILE A 50 9.20 -6.67 0.00
C ILE A 50 10.54 -6.22 0.58
N MET A 51 10.53 -5.39 1.62
CA MET A 51 11.76 -4.89 2.25
C MET A 51 12.55 -5.99 2.94
N SER A 52 11.91 -6.89 3.66
CA SER A 52 12.54 -8.05 4.29
C SER A 52 13.20 -8.94 3.24
N LYS A 53 12.52 -9.25 2.12
CA LYS A 53 13.12 -10.00 1.01
C LYS A 53 14.34 -9.30 0.42
N LYS A 54 14.28 -7.99 0.19
CA LYS A 54 15.42 -7.21 -0.30
C LYS A 54 16.60 -7.23 0.68
N SER A 55 16.33 -7.14 1.99
CA SER A 55 17.34 -7.26 3.04
C SER A 55 18.04 -8.62 3.02
N LEU A 56 17.28 -9.71 2.88
CA LEU A 56 17.84 -11.06 2.81
C LEU A 56 18.73 -11.27 1.56
N ILE A 57 18.37 -10.68 0.42
CA ILE A 57 19.18 -10.73 -0.81
C ILE A 57 20.44 -9.86 -0.67
N ALA A 58 20.36 -8.74 0.04
CA ALA A 58 21.50 -7.87 0.31
C ALA A 58 22.50 -8.46 1.33
N GLN A 59 22.12 -9.52 2.05
CA GLN A 59 23.00 -10.26 2.99
C GLN A 59 23.88 -11.33 2.30
N GLY A 60 24.17 -11.18 1.00
CA GLY A 60 25.39 -11.75 0.41
C GLY A 60 26.64 -11.23 1.14
N PRO A 61 27.83 -11.86 0.98
CA PRO A 61 28.92 -11.82 1.95
C PRO A 61 29.55 -10.44 2.27
N ASP A 62 29.08 -9.34 1.68
CA ASP A 62 29.65 -8.01 1.88
C ASP A 62 28.78 -7.17 2.84
N HIS A 63 29.08 -7.33 4.13
CA HIS A 63 28.50 -6.57 5.24
C HIS A 63 28.82 -5.08 5.11
N GLY A 64 27.82 -4.18 5.21
CA GLY A 64 28.13 -2.81 5.66
C GLY A 64 27.23 -1.64 5.26
N LYS A 65 26.10 -1.81 4.58
CA LYS A 65 25.20 -0.66 4.29
C LYS A 65 23.74 -1.01 4.54
N SER A 66 23.37 -1.11 5.82
CA SER A 66 21.97 -0.93 6.23
C SER A 66 21.51 0.43 5.70
N ALA A 67 20.66 0.42 4.68
CA ALA A 67 20.14 1.63 4.06
C ALA A 67 19.37 2.42 5.12
N SER A 68 20.02 3.44 5.70
CA SER A 68 19.42 4.38 6.62
C SER A 68 18.31 5.13 5.89
N LEU A 69 17.07 4.75 6.16
CA LEU A 69 15.87 5.42 5.63
C LEU A 69 15.73 6.75 6.38
N LYS A 70 16.45 7.77 5.91
CA LYS A 70 16.27 9.15 6.37
C LYS A 70 14.87 9.61 5.91
N GLY A 71 13.91 9.54 6.81
CA GLY A 71 12.58 10.10 6.58
C GLY A 71 12.66 11.59 6.27
N THR A 72 11.74 12.08 5.43
CA THR A 72 11.63 13.51 5.11
C THR A 72 10.57 14.13 6.02
N ARG A 73 10.92 15.22 6.70
CA ARG A 73 10.00 15.99 7.53
C ARG A 73 9.03 16.74 6.61
N ILE A 74 7.74 16.43 6.69
CA ILE A 74 6.71 17.18 5.98
C ILE A 74 6.39 18.41 6.82
N ILE A 75 6.56 19.60 6.25
CA ILE A 75 6.14 20.86 6.86
C ILE A 75 4.70 21.11 6.41
N VAL A 76 3.78 21.23 7.37
CA VAL A 76 2.39 21.60 7.10
C VAL A 76 2.27 23.13 7.26
N PRO A 77 1.92 23.88 6.21
CA PRO A 77 1.69 25.33 6.34
C PRO A 77 0.34 25.57 7.04
N GLY A 78 0.34 26.14 8.26
CA GLY A 78 -0.89 26.56 8.94
C GLY A 78 -0.97 26.41 10.46
N GLU A 79 0.08 25.94 11.14
CA GLU A 79 0.22 26.01 12.61
C GLU A 79 1.47 26.82 13.02
#